data_AF-A0A6P0U107-F1
#
_entry.id   AF-A0A6P0U107-F1
#
_cell.length_a   1.000
_cell.length_b   1.000
_cell.length_c   1.000
_cell.angle_alpha   90.00
_cell.angle_beta   90.00
_cell.angle_gamma   90.00
#
_symmetry.space_group_name_H-M   'P 1'
#
loop_
_entity.id
_entity.type
_entity.pdbx_description
1 polymer ?
#
loop_
_entity_poly.entity_id
_entity_poly.type
_entity_poly.pdbx_seq_one_letter_code
_entity_poly.pdbx_strand_id
1 'polypeptide(L)' 'MKNPQIKPHFRIEIIEPKHVYLLGENSTHALTGEFYCHLIPLLDGQNTFE' A
#
# COMPACT_ATOMS: atom_id res chain seq x y z
N MET A 1 -4.67 -17.38 9.72
CA MET A 1 -4.40 -15.93 9.79
C MET A 1 -4.71 -15.33 8.43
N LYS A 2 -5.24 -14.11 8.35
CA LYS A 2 -5.54 -13.48 7.06
C LYS A 2 -4.29 -12.74 6.61
N ASN A 3 -3.77 -13.07 5.43
CA ASN A 3 -2.57 -12.41 4.90
C ASN A 3 -2.85 -10.91 4.74
N PRO A 4 -2.01 -10.02 5.30
CA PRO A 4 -2.17 -8.59 5.13
C PRO A 4 -2.12 -8.20 3.64
N GLN A 5 -3.14 -7.46 3.21
CA GLN A 5 -3.26 -6.95 1.85
C GLN A 5 -3.92 -5.57 1.87
N ILE A 6 -3.43 -4.65 1.04
CA ILE A 6 -4.17 -3.42 0.73
C ILE A 6 -5.50 -3.78 0.04
N LYS A 7 -6.54 -2.98 0.27
CA LYS A 7 -7.85 -3.27 -0.35
C LYS A 7 -7.69 -3.34 -1.88
N PRO A 8 -8.23 -4.38 -2.54
CA PRO A 8 -7.90 -4.70 -3.94
C PRO A 8 -8.42 -3.68 -4.96
N HIS A 9 -9.35 -2.80 -4.56
CA HIS A 9 -9.85 -1.72 -5.44
C HIS A 9 -8.91 -0.51 -5.50
N PHE A 10 -7.84 -0.48 -4.70
CA PHE A 10 -6.83 0.56 -4.80
C PHE A 10 -5.72 0.11 -5.75
N ARG A 11 -5.49 0.91 -6.78
CA ARG A 11 -4.22 0.92 -7.49
C ARG A 11 -3.20 1.68 -6.66
N ILE A 12 -2.02 1.09 -6.49
CA ILE A 12 -0.96 1.66 -5.67
C ILE A 12 0.08 2.31 -6.57
N GLU A 13 0.47 3.55 -6.28
CA GLU A 13 1.62 4.21 -6.89
C GLU A 13 2.59 4.67 -5.81
N ILE A 14 3.81 4.13 -5.84
CA ILE A 14 4.89 4.49 -4.92
C ILE A 14 5.76 5.53 -5.61
N ILE A 15 5.81 6.73 -5.05
CA ILE A 15 6.64 7.83 -5.51
C ILE A 15 7.70 8.08 -4.43
N GLU A 16 8.88 7.55 -4.70
CA GLU A 16 10.05 7.74 -3.84
C GLU A 16 10.39 9.24 -3.66
N PRO A 17 10.98 9.62 -2.51
CA PRO A 17 11.42 8.74 -1.43
C PRO A 17 10.36 8.46 -0.35
N LYS A 18 9.19 9.09 -0.41
CA LYS A 18 8.30 9.16 0.77
C LYS A 18 6.80 9.19 0.50
N HIS A 19 6.34 9.07 -0.75
CA HIS A 19 4.91 9.15 -1.03
C HIS A 19 4.38 7.83 -1.56
N VAL A 20 3.19 7.45 -1.10
CA VAL A 20 2.41 6.36 -1.68
C VAL A 20 1.00 6.86 -1.92
N TYR A 21 0.52 6.70 -3.14
CA TYR A 21 -0.85 7.01 -3.52
C TYR A 21 -1.67 5.73 -3.64
N LEU A 22 -2.82 5.72 -2.96
CA LEU A 22 -3.86 4.70 -3.11
C LEU A 22 -4.96 5.32 -3.98
N LEU A 23 -5.00 4.91 -5.24
CA LEU A 23 -5.92 5.41 -6.26
C LEU A 23 -7.09 4.43 -6.39
N GLY A 24 -8.26 4.83 -5.91
CA GLY A 24 -9.52 4.13 -6.14
C GLY A 24 -10.42 4.94 -7.08
N GLU A 25 -11.45 4.31 -7.61
CA GLU A 25 -12.39 4.97 -8.55
C GLU A 25 -13.07 6.20 -7.95
N ASN A 26 -13.39 6.15 -6.65
CA ASN A 26 -14.16 7.20 -5.96
C ASN A 26 -13.35 7.91 -4.86
N SER A 27 -12.12 7.48 -4.59
CA SER A 27 -11.30 8.06 -3.54
C SER A 27 -9.81 7.93 -3.83
N THR A 28 -9.07 8.97 -3.48
CA THR A 28 -7.60 8.95 -3.48
C THR A 28 -7.09 9.21 -2.08
N HIS A 29 -6.11 8.42 -1.64
CA HIS A 29 -5.42 8.63 -0.37
C HIS A 29 -3.92 8.75 -0.62
N ALA A 30 -3.29 9.69 0.07
CA ALA A 30 -1.85 9.87 0.06
C ALA A 30 -1.29 9.48 1.44
N LEU A 31 -0.36 8.54 1.45
CA LEU A 31 0.46 8.19 2.60
C LEU A 31 1.81 8.87 2.42
N THR A 32 2.29 9.53 3.48
CA THR A 32 3.60 10.19 3.48
C THR A 32 4.49 9.57 4.54
N GLY A 33 5.66 9.09 4.13
CA GLY A 33 6.69 8.45 4.95
C GLY A 33 7.44 7.39 4.15
N GLU A 34 8.77 7.39 4.27
CA GLU A 34 9.67 6.40 3.66
C GLU A 34 9.30 4.97 4.06
N PHE A 35 8.87 4.79 5.31
CA PHE A 35 8.38 3.51 5.81
C PHE A 35 7.23 2.93 4.96
N TYR A 36 6.30 3.76 4.48
CA TYR A 36 5.19 3.28 3.65
C TYR A 36 5.68 2.82 2.27
N CYS A 37 6.69 3.45 1.69
CA CYS A 37 7.28 3.02 0.42
C CYS A 37 7.86 1.60 0.52
N HIS A 38 8.41 1.23 1.68
CA HIS A 38 8.95 -0.12 1.93
C HIS A 38 7.89 -1.13 2.39
N LEU A 39 6.92 -0.69 3.19
CA LEU A 39 5.88 -1.58 3.73
C LEU A 39 4.87 -2.00 2.66
N ILE A 40 4.42 -1.07 1.83
CA ILE A 40 3.30 -1.29 0.89
C ILE A 40 3.54 -2.46 -0.09
N PRO A 41 4.75 -2.65 -0.65
CA PRO A 41 5.06 -3.82 -1.48
C PRO A 41 4.89 -5.17 -0.78
N LEU A 42 4.97 -5.21 0.56
CA LEU A 42 4.81 -6.44 1.35
C LEU A 42 3.32 -6.74 1.66
N LEU A 43 2.44 -5.75 1.47
CA LEU A 43 0.99 -5.87 1.71
C LEU A 43 0.26 -6.34 0.45
N ASP A 44 0.77 -7.42 -0.15
CA ASP A 44 0.28 -8.01 -1.40
C ASP A 44 -0.61 -9.25 -1.20
N GLY A 45 -0.84 -9.66 0.05
CA GLY A 45 -1.61 -10.84 0.40
C GLY A 45 -0.84 -12.16 0.28
N GLN A 46 0.44 -12.12 -0.10
CA GLN A 46 1.33 -13.29 -0.13
C GLN A 46 2.12 -13.46 1.17
N ASN A 47 2.34 -12.37 1.90
CA ASN A 47 3.05 -12.35 3.17
C ASN A 47 2.12 -12.62 4.37
N THR A 48 2.64 -13.23 5.43
CA THR A 48 1.98 -13.41 6.74
C THR A 48 2.60 -12.51 7.80
N PHE A 49 1.84 -12.13 8.82
CA PHE A 49 2.39 -11.50 10.01
C PHE A 49 2.78 -12.62 10.99
N GLU A 50 4.08 -12.85 11.15
CA GLU A 50 4.67 -13.80 12.12
C GLU A 50 5.16 -13.08 13.37
#